data_AF-A0A4P5VMB1-F1
#
_entry.id   AF-A0A4P5VMB1-F1
#
_cell.length_a   1.000
_cell.length_b   1.000
_cell.length_c   1.000
_cell.angle_alpha   90.00
_cell.angle_beta   90.00
_cell.angle_gamma   90.00
#
_symmetry.space_group_name_H-M   'P 1'
#
loop_
_entity.id
_entity.type
_entity.pdbx_description
1 polymer ?
#
loop_
_entity_poly.entity_id
_entity_poly.type
_entity_poly.pdbx_seq_one_letter_code
_entity_poly.pdbx_strand_id
1 'polypeptide(L)' 'MTNNDGYRYEPVERFGASMTNPRPWNRTALAGVELLNGRVAMLGFLAAIVGELLTGEGIVGQLGLGLRLLLG' A
#
# COMPACT_ATOMS: atom_id res chain seq x y z
N MET A 1 6.49 23.54 15.67
CA MET A 1 5.71 23.57 14.43
C MET A 1 4.85 22.32 14.39
N THR A 2 3.60 22.39 14.83
CA THR A 2 2.68 21.25 14.86
C THR A 2 1.92 21.20 13.54
N ASN A 3 2.23 20.21 12.70
CA ASN A 3 1.53 19.97 11.43
C ASN A 3 0.15 19.38 11.70
N ASN A 4 -0.82 20.24 12.01
CA ASN A 4 -2.22 19.86 12.22
C ASN A 4 -2.97 19.90 10.88
N ASP A 5 -2.56 19.05 9.95
CA ASP A 5 -3.31 18.77 8.72
C ASP A 5 -4.46 17.81 9.06
N GLY A 6 -5.42 18.30 9.85
CA GLY A 6 -6.60 17.55 10.20
C GLY A 6 -7.33 17.13 8.92
N TYR A 7 -7.56 15.82 8.75
CA TYR A 7 -8.35 15.28 7.66
C TYR A 7 -9.72 15.98 7.62
N ARG A 8 -9.86 16.97 6.74
CA ARG A 8 -11.10 17.73 6.56
C ARG A 8 -12.04 16.84 5.75
N TYR A 9 -12.92 16.14 6.45
CA TYR A 9 -13.98 15.37 5.81
C TYR A 9 -14.79 16.31 4.92
N GLU A 10 -14.82 15.99 3.62
CA GLU A 10 -15.71 16.68 2.70
C GLU A 10 -17.16 16.32 3.04
N PRO A 11 -18.10 17.28 2.94
CA PRO A 11 -19.52 16.99 3.12
C PRO A 11 -19.93 15.81 2.22
N VAL A 12 -20.74 14.90 2.76
CA VAL A 12 -21.25 13.73 2.03
C VAL A 12 -21.91 14.20 0.73
N GLU A 13 -21.26 13.90 -0.40
CA GLU A 13 -21.76 14.32 -1.71
C GLU A 13 -23.09 13.63 -2.02
N ARG A 14 -23.97 14.32 -2.75
CA ARG A 14 -25.15 13.69 -3.34
C ARG A 14 -24.67 12.60 -4.31
N PHE A 15 -25.18 11.38 -4.16
CA PHE A 15 -24.91 10.26 -5.07
C PHE A 15 -25.03 10.69 -6.55
N GLY A 16 -24.01 10.41 -7.35
CA GLY A 16 -23.92 10.82 -8.76
C GLY A 16 -23.21 12.16 -9.04
N ALA A 17 -22.91 12.97 -8.02
CA ALA A 17 -22.19 14.24 -8.20
C ALA A 17 -20.72 14.03 -8.63
N SER A 18 -20.07 12.97 -8.15
CA SER A 18 -18.70 12.59 -8.50
C SER A 18 -18.55 12.04 -9.93
N MET A 19 -19.63 11.52 -10.52
CA MET A 19 -19.65 10.99 -11.89
C MET A 19 -19.98 12.05 -12.94
N THR A 20 -20.59 13.16 -12.50
CA THR A 20 -21.10 14.22 -13.37
C THR A 20 -20.28 15.50 -13.32
N ASN A 21 -19.37 15.64 -12.34
CA ASN A 21 -18.45 16.75 -12.23
C ASN A 21 -17.00 16.26 -12.19
N PRO A 22 -16.10 16.74 -13.06
CA PRO A 22 -14.68 16.51 -12.93
C PRO A 22 -14.14 17.37 -11.78
N ARG A 23 -14.24 16.88 -10.55
CA ARG A 23 -13.59 17.51 -9.41
C ARG A 23 -12.09 17.21 -9.43
N PRO A 24 -11.22 18.19 -9.17
CA PRO A 24 -9.81 17.94 -9.01
C PRO A 24 -9.59 17.03 -7.80
N TRP A 25 -8.82 15.95 -8.00
CA TRP A 25 -8.46 15.02 -6.93
C TRP A 25 -7.77 15.77 -5.78
N ASN A 26 -8.16 15.44 -4.55
CA ASN A 26 -7.61 16.07 -3.37
C ASN A 26 -6.14 15.65 -3.17
N ARG A 27 -5.22 16.55 -3.53
CA ARG A 27 -3.77 16.26 -3.53
C ARG A 27 -3.20 16.02 -2.14
N THR A 28 -3.78 16.64 -1.10
CA THR A 28 -3.28 16.49 0.28
C THR A 28 -3.61 15.12 0.85
N ALA A 29 -4.81 14.61 0.55
CA ALA A 29 -5.18 13.24 0.86
C ALA A 29 -4.32 12.23 0.08
N LEU A 30 -4.00 12.52 -1.19
CA LEU A 30 -3.14 11.65 -2.00
C LEU A 30 -1.71 11.59 -1.44
N ALA A 31 -1.13 12.72 -1.04
CA ALA A 31 0.22 12.77 -0.49
C ALA A 31 0.41 11.88 0.75
N GLY A 32 -0.60 11.86 1.65
CA GLY A 32 -0.57 10.97 2.82
C GLY A 32 -0.59 9.49 2.45
N VAL A 33 -1.42 9.11 1.48
CA VAL A 33 -1.52 7.73 0.97
C VAL A 33 -0.25 7.33 0.22
N GLU A 34 0.33 8.20 -0.58
CA GLU A 34 1.59 7.97 -1.30
C GLU A 34 2.74 7.71 -0.34
N LEU A 35 2.87 8.52 0.72
CA LEU A 35 3.92 8.33 1.72
C LEU A 35 3.74 7.03 2.52
N LEU A 36 2.50 6.69 2.88
CA LEU A 36 2.20 5.45 3.59
C LEU A 36 2.52 4.24 2.72
N ASN A 37 2.03 4.22 1.47
CA ASN A 37 2.27 3.14 0.52
C ASN A 37 3.77 2.98 0.24
N GLY A 38 4.50 4.09 0.03
CA GLY A 38 5.94 4.05 -0.18
C GLY A 38 6.70 3.45 0.99
N ARG A 39 6.36 3.82 2.24
CA ARG A 39 7.01 3.26 3.45
C ARG A 39 6.72 1.77 3.62
N VAL A 40 5.47 1.36 3.43
CA VAL A 40 5.09 -0.05 3.52
C VAL A 40 5.80 -0.87 2.44
N ALA A 41 5.92 -0.35 1.22
CA ALA A 41 6.66 -1.00 0.15
C ALA A 41 8.15 -1.18 0.48
N MET A 42 8.81 -0.15 1.02
CA MET A 42 10.22 -0.23 1.45
C MET A 42 10.42 -1.28 2.55
N LEU A 43 9.52 -1.33 3.54
CA LEU A 43 9.57 -2.35 4.59
C LEU A 43 9.32 -3.76 4.05
N GLY A 44 8.36 -3.93 3.13
CA GLY A 44 8.09 -5.21 2.49
C GLY A 44 9.28 -5.73 1.69
N PHE A 45 9.97 -4.84 0.96
CA PHE A 45 11.20 -5.19 0.23
C PHE A 45 12.36 -5.55 1.17
N LEU A 46 12.57 -4.78 2.23
CA LEU A 46 13.59 -5.10 3.23
C LEU A 46 13.31 -6.44 3.92
N ALA A 47 12.04 -6.69 4.29
CA ALA A 47 11.61 -7.95 4.88
C ALA A 47 11.83 -9.13 3.93
N ALA A 48 11.60 -8.93 2.62
CA ALA A 48 11.90 -9.92 1.59
C ALA A 48 13.40 -10.26 1.56
N ILE A 49 14.29 -9.25 1.49
CA ILE A 49 15.75 -9.48 1.49
C ILE A 49 16.19 -10.23 2.76
N VAL A 50 15.70 -9.82 3.93
CA VAL A 50 16.03 -10.48 5.20
C VAL A 50 15.52 -11.92 5.22
N GLY A 51 14.31 -12.15 4.72
CA GLY A 51 13.73 -13.49 4.57
C GLY A 51 14.58 -14.38 3.67
N GLU A 52 15.03 -13.87 2.53
CA GLU A 52 15.92 -14.58 1.59
C GLU A 52 17.28 -14.89 2.24
N LEU A 53 17.86 -13.95 2.99
CA LEU A 53 19.14 -14.15 3.67
C LEU A 53 19.05 -15.20 4.78
N LEU A 54 17.95 -15.22 5.55
CA LEU A 54 17.76 -16.18 6.64
C LEU A 54 17.42 -17.59 6.14
N THR A 55 16.70 -17.70 5.02
CA THR A 55 16.26 -18.98 4.49
C THR A 55 17.27 -19.59 3.51
N GLY A 56 18.09 -18.77 2.84
CA GLY A 56 19.04 -19.22 1.82
C GLY A 56 18.39 -19.70 0.51
N GLU A 57 17.06 -19.70 0.45
CA GLU A 57 16.21 -19.98 -0.71
C GLU A 57 15.41 -18.71 -1.01
N GLY A 58 15.34 -18.33 -2.28
CA GLY A 58 14.60 -17.12 -2.69
C GLY A 58 13.12 -17.23 -2.35
N ILE A 59 12.39 -16.10 -2.33
CA ILE A 59 10.91 -16.11 -2.12
C ILE A 59 10.19 -17.08 -3.07
N VAL A 60 10.73 -17.28 -4.28
CA VAL A 60 10.22 -18.22 -5.28
C VAL A 60 10.44 -19.68 -4.87
N GLY A 61 11.52 -19.99 -4.17
CA GLY A 61 11.82 -21.34 -3.67
C GLY A 61 10.95 -21.76 -2.49
N GLN A 62 10.64 -20.83 -1.57
CA GLN A 62 9.68 -21.07 -0.49
C GLN A 62 8.26 -21.29 -1.03
N LEU A 63 7.82 -20.48 -2.00
CA LEU A 63 6.53 -20.68 -2.67
C LEU A 63 6.51 -21.99 -3.46
N GLY A 64 7.59 -22.36 -4.14
CA GLY A 64 7.72 -23.65 -4.82
C GLY A 64 7.67 -24.84 -3.85
N LEU A 65 8.28 -24.73 -2.67
CA LEU A 65 8.22 -25.76 -1.62
C LEU A 65 6.80 -25.89 -1.05
N GLY A 66 6.14 -24.77 -0.77
CA GLY A 66 4.75 -24.74 -0.30
C GLY A 66 3.77 -25.29 -1.35
N LEU A 67 3.97 -24.92 -2.63
CA LEU A 67 3.17 -25.44 -3.73
C LEU A 67 3.38 -26.95 -3.91
N ARG A 68 4.63 -27.42 -3.79
CA ARG A 68 4.98 -28.84 -3.88
C ARG A 68 4.40 -29.68 -2.75
N LEU A 69 4.27 -29.13 -1.54
CA LEU A 69 3.60 -29.82 -0.42
C LEU A 69 2.07 -29.84 -0.56
N LEU A 70 1.50 -28.92 -1.34
CA LEU A 70 0.05 -28.79 -1.52
C LEU A 70 -0.46 -29.57 -2.76
N LEU A 71 0.39 -29.73 -3.78
CA LEU A 71 0.08 -30.41 -5.06
C LEU A 71 0.77 -31.76 -5.25
N GLY A 72 1.64 -32.17 -4.34
CA GLY A 72 2.32 -33.48 -4.33
C GLY A 72 1.69 -34.42 -3.31
#